data_AF-A0A1I7J3W3-F1
#
_entry.id   AF-A0A1I7J3W3-F1
#
_cell.length_a   1.000
_cell.length_b   1.000
_cell.length_c   1.000
_cell.angle_alpha   90.00
_cell.angle_beta   90.00
_cell.angle_gamma   90.00
#
_symmetry.space_group_name_H-M   'P 1'
#
loop_
_entity.id
_entity.type
_entity.pdbx_description
1 polymer ?
#
loop_
_entity_poly.entity_id
_entity_poly.type
_entity_poly.pdbx_seq_one_letter_code
_entity_poly.pdbx_strand_id
1 'polypeptide(L)'
;MTDAGSSPPAGRRAGQVVRWLCAQALLQAGAVALGLGCFVLLFQTDLWSGVTILFYRGLILLGVAFLLTLAATAALAGLGRAWGLRRRDALGACVLSLALNLSAFVILPVTVDRSISVFLLGQMAAHPEERFTPERARTVFETVYLGAFRQMERRLSEQQASGNVAQTADGYVITPQGRAFIRFCGLVARAFRTDTRMIDAAASAPSAARDPGAPDGSAGVVPR
;
A
#
# COMPACT_ATOMS: atom_id res chain seq x y z
N MET A 1 -64.58 8.07 20.46
CA MET A 1 -63.57 8.25 21.52
C MET A 1 -62.42 7.30 21.25
N THR A 2 -61.31 7.89 20.79
CA THR A 2 -59.90 7.45 20.89
C THR A 2 -59.60 5.96 21.04
N ASP A 3 -59.23 5.36 19.90
CA ASP A 3 -58.55 4.07 19.81
C ASP A 3 -57.16 4.16 20.48
N ALA A 4 -56.95 3.27 21.45
CA ALA A 4 -55.73 3.21 22.24
C ALA A 4 -54.57 2.69 21.38
N GLY A 5 -53.62 3.58 21.10
CA GLY A 5 -52.32 3.23 20.52
C GLY A 5 -51.53 2.33 21.45
N SER A 6 -51.71 1.03 21.33
CA SER A 6 -50.88 0.02 21.98
C SER A 6 -49.47 0.08 21.37
N SER A 7 -48.55 0.70 22.11
CA SER A 7 -47.13 0.67 21.77
C SER A 7 -46.67 -0.80 21.74
N PRO A 8 -45.96 -1.25 20.69
CA PRO A 8 -45.50 -2.63 20.63
C PRO A 8 -44.55 -2.94 21.80
N PRO A 9 -44.62 -4.15 22.38
CA PRO A 9 -43.85 -4.51 23.57
C PRO A 9 -42.34 -4.38 23.30
N ALA A 10 -41.61 -3.79 24.26
CA ALA A 10 -40.19 -3.45 24.14
C ALA A 10 -39.31 -4.62 23.63
N GLY A 11 -39.64 -5.86 23.98
CA GLY A 11 -38.93 -7.07 23.51
C GLY A 11 -38.99 -7.32 21.99
N ARG A 12 -40.08 -6.94 21.32
CA ARG A 12 -40.19 -7.08 19.84
C ARG A 12 -39.30 -6.08 19.09
N ARG A 13 -39.10 -4.88 19.66
CA ARG A 13 -38.18 -3.87 19.11
C ARG A 13 -36.72 -4.28 19.27
N ALA A 14 -36.34 -4.80 20.44
CA ALA A 14 -34.98 -5.29 20.68
C ALA A 14 -34.59 -6.42 19.72
N GLY A 15 -35.46 -7.42 19.54
CA GLY A 15 -35.19 -8.54 18.61
C GLY A 15 -35.06 -8.09 17.14
N GLN A 16 -35.84 -7.11 16.70
CA GLN A 16 -35.72 -6.55 15.35
C GLN A 16 -34.40 -5.78 15.14
N VAL A 17 -33.97 -5.00 16.14
CA VAL A 17 -32.69 -4.28 16.08
C VAL A 17 -31.51 -5.25 16.01
N VAL A 18 -31.50 -6.28 16.86
CA VAL A 18 -30.44 -7.31 16.85
C VAL A 18 -30.37 -8.02 15.50
N ARG A 19 -31.51 -8.45 14.94
CA ARG A 19 -31.55 -9.09 13.62
C ARG A 19 -31.03 -8.19 12.51
N TRP A 20 -31.37 -6.91 12.53
CA TRP A 20 -30.85 -5.93 11.57
C TRP A 20 -29.34 -5.75 11.72
N LEU A 21 -28.82 -5.60 12.95
CA LEU A 21 -27.38 -5.50 13.20
C LEU A 21 -26.62 -6.74 12.72
N CYS A 22 -27.13 -7.94 12.98
CA CYS A 22 -26.55 -9.18 12.47
C CYS A 22 -26.57 -9.21 10.94
N ALA A 23 -27.67 -8.81 10.30
CA ALA A 23 -27.76 -8.76 8.85
C ALA A 23 -26.77 -7.75 8.24
N GLN A 24 -26.58 -6.59 8.87
CA GLN A 24 -25.57 -5.61 8.47
C GLN A 24 -24.16 -6.16 8.62
N ALA A 25 -23.83 -6.75 9.77
CA ALA A 25 -22.51 -7.33 10.02
C ALA A 25 -22.18 -8.44 9.01
N LEU A 26 -23.15 -9.32 8.71
CA LEU A 26 -23.00 -10.37 7.70
C LEU A 26 -22.84 -9.81 6.29
N LEU A 27 -23.59 -8.77 5.92
CA LEU A 27 -23.44 -8.10 4.63
C LEU A 27 -22.04 -7.47 4.49
N GLN A 28 -21.56 -6.81 5.53
CA GLN A 28 -20.24 -6.18 5.58
C GLN A 28 -19.13 -7.23 5.47
N ALA A 29 -19.15 -8.24 6.34
CA ALA A 29 -18.18 -9.34 6.31
C ALA A 29 -18.22 -10.10 4.98
N GLY A 30 -19.41 -10.38 4.46
CA GLY A 30 -19.61 -11.03 3.18
C GLY A 30 -19.06 -10.21 2.01
N ALA A 31 -19.27 -8.89 1.98
CA ALA A 31 -18.72 -8.01 0.96
C ALA A 31 -17.19 -7.93 1.02
N VAL A 32 -16.60 -7.92 2.21
CA VAL A 32 -15.14 -7.95 2.41
C VAL A 32 -14.57 -9.27 1.89
N ALA A 33 -15.14 -10.41 2.32
CA ALA A 33 -14.69 -11.73 1.91
C ALA A 33 -14.85 -11.97 0.41
N LEU A 34 -16.00 -11.58 -0.16
CA LEU A 34 -16.25 -11.68 -1.59
C LEU A 34 -15.31 -10.78 -2.39
N GLY A 35 -15.14 -9.52 -1.97
CA GLY A 35 -14.23 -8.57 -2.62
C GLY A 35 -12.80 -9.06 -2.62
N LEU A 36 -12.32 -9.57 -1.47
CA LEU A 36 -10.99 -10.15 -1.35
C LEU A 36 -10.84 -11.41 -2.22
N GLY A 37 -11.81 -12.32 -2.17
CA GLY A 37 -11.82 -13.54 -2.97
C GLY A 37 -11.77 -13.23 -4.47
N CYS A 38 -12.64 -12.35 -4.96
CA CYS A 38 -12.64 -11.89 -6.34
C CYS A 38 -11.30 -11.24 -6.70
N PHE A 39 -10.77 -10.37 -5.85
CA PHE A 39 -9.53 -9.66 -6.11
C PHE A 39 -8.33 -10.61 -6.21
N VAL A 40 -8.21 -11.57 -5.29
CA VAL A 40 -7.15 -12.59 -5.32
C VAL A 40 -7.29 -13.49 -6.55
N LEU A 41 -8.49 -13.95 -6.86
CA LEU A 41 -8.72 -14.79 -8.05
C LEU A 41 -8.38 -14.05 -9.34
N LEU A 42 -8.78 -12.79 -9.46
CA LEU A 42 -8.41 -11.95 -10.61
C LEU A 42 -6.88 -11.80 -10.74
N PHE A 43 -6.17 -11.67 -9.60
CA PHE A 43 -4.71 -11.61 -9.59
C PHE A 43 -4.03 -12.90 -10.06
N GLN A 44 -4.66 -14.05 -9.85
CA GLN A 44 -4.16 -15.36 -10.31
C GLN A 44 -4.35 -15.58 -11.81
N THR A 45 -5.13 -14.74 -12.49
CA THR A 45 -5.30 -14.80 -13.95
C THR A 45 -4.28 -13.94 -14.68
N ASP A 46 -4.07 -14.20 -15.98
CA ASP A 46 -3.24 -13.36 -16.86
C ASP A 46 -3.92 -12.04 -17.29
N LEU A 47 -5.04 -11.67 -16.65
CA LEU A 47 -5.73 -10.43 -16.93
C LEU A 47 -4.80 -9.22 -16.70
N TRP A 48 -4.70 -8.37 -17.73
CA TRP A 48 -3.84 -7.20 -17.80
C TRP A 48 -2.36 -7.48 -17.50
N SER A 49 -1.83 -8.63 -17.95
CA SER A 49 -0.39 -8.94 -17.87
C SER A 49 0.51 -7.91 -18.55
N GLY A 50 -0.02 -7.12 -19.50
CA GLY A 50 0.68 -5.99 -20.11
C GLY A 50 0.94 -4.79 -19.18
N VAL A 51 0.27 -4.72 -18.01
CA VAL A 51 0.55 -3.68 -17.00
C VAL A 51 1.63 -4.20 -16.06
N THR A 52 2.88 -3.84 -16.36
CA THR A 52 4.08 -4.32 -15.65
C THR A 52 4.20 -3.77 -14.23
N ILE A 53 3.63 -2.59 -13.96
CA ILE A 53 3.66 -1.98 -12.63
C ILE A 53 2.59 -2.63 -11.75
N LEU A 54 3.03 -3.45 -10.79
CA LEU A 54 2.17 -4.18 -9.86
C LEU A 54 1.08 -3.29 -9.22
N PHE A 55 1.46 -2.09 -8.77
CA PHE A 55 0.53 -1.15 -8.14
C PHE A 55 -0.61 -0.75 -9.08
N TYR A 56 -0.31 -0.39 -10.33
CA TYR A 56 -1.33 0.01 -11.31
C TYR A 56 -2.20 -1.17 -11.72
N ARG A 57 -1.62 -2.35 -11.94
CA ARG A 57 -2.38 -3.57 -12.21
C ARG A 57 -3.35 -3.87 -11.06
N GLY A 58 -2.88 -3.77 -9.82
CA GLY A 58 -3.71 -4.00 -8.65
C GLY A 58 -4.87 -3.01 -8.52
N LEU A 59 -4.69 -1.73 -8.84
CA LEU A 59 -5.78 -0.76 -8.85
C LEU A 59 -6.88 -1.11 -9.87
N ILE A 60 -6.48 -1.54 -11.08
CA ILE A 60 -7.43 -1.98 -12.12
C ILE A 60 -8.22 -3.21 -11.64
N LEU A 61 -7.51 -4.25 -11.18
CA LEU A 61 -8.13 -5.48 -10.71
C LEU A 61 -9.04 -5.24 -9.49
N LEU A 62 -8.64 -4.34 -8.60
CA LEU A 62 -9.44 -3.96 -7.43
C LEU A 62 -10.72 -3.23 -7.84
N GLY A 63 -10.65 -2.35 -8.85
CA GLY A 63 -11.83 -1.72 -9.44
C GLY A 63 -12.81 -2.74 -10.02
N VAL A 64 -12.31 -3.75 -10.74
CA VAL A 64 -13.14 -4.85 -11.26
C VAL A 64 -13.75 -5.67 -10.11
N ALA A 65 -12.96 -6.05 -9.11
CA ALA A 65 -13.44 -6.78 -7.94
C ALA A 65 -14.52 -6.00 -7.18
N PHE A 66 -14.37 -4.68 -7.07
CA PHE A 66 -15.37 -3.79 -6.48
C PHE A 66 -16.69 -3.82 -7.27
N LEU A 67 -16.65 -3.71 -8.59
CA LEU A 67 -17.85 -3.75 -9.43
C LEU A 67 -18.57 -5.11 -9.31
N LEU A 68 -17.82 -6.21 -9.29
CA LEU A 68 -18.38 -7.55 -9.09
C LEU A 68 -19.02 -7.70 -7.70
N THR A 69 -18.35 -7.21 -6.65
CA THR A 69 -18.86 -7.21 -5.28
C THR A 69 -20.12 -6.35 -5.15
N LEU A 70 -20.14 -5.18 -5.79
CA LEU A 70 -21.29 -4.28 -5.82
C LEU A 70 -22.48 -4.92 -6.52
N ALA A 71 -22.28 -5.54 -7.68
CA ALA A 71 -23.34 -6.25 -8.39
C ALA A 71 -23.93 -7.39 -7.53
N ALA A 72 -23.06 -8.21 -6.94
CA ALA A 72 -23.48 -9.33 -6.10
C ALA A 72 -24.23 -8.87 -4.84
N THR A 73 -23.68 -7.90 -4.10
CA THR A 73 -24.30 -7.40 -2.86
C THR A 73 -25.57 -6.61 -3.13
N ALA A 74 -25.68 -5.88 -4.23
CA ALA A 74 -26.91 -5.21 -4.64
C ALA A 74 -28.02 -6.21 -5.00
N ALA A 75 -27.69 -7.31 -5.68
CA ALA A 75 -28.62 -8.41 -5.95
C ALA A 75 -29.11 -9.06 -4.66
N LEU A 76 -28.19 -9.38 -3.74
CA LEU A 76 -28.49 -9.97 -2.43
C LEU A 76 -29.32 -9.04 -1.54
N ALA A 77 -29.02 -7.74 -1.51
CA ALA A 77 -29.83 -6.74 -0.79
C ALA A 77 -31.24 -6.60 -1.39
N GLY A 78 -31.39 -6.84 -2.70
CA GLY A 78 -32.68 -6.91 -3.38
C GLY A 78 -33.57 -8.05 -2.84
N LEU A 79 -32.97 -9.20 -2.53
CA LEU A 79 -33.61 -10.37 -1.94
C LEU A 79 -33.80 -10.24 -0.42
N GLY A 80 -32.86 -9.57 0.26
CA GLY A 80 -32.81 -9.35 1.70
C GLY A 80 -33.74 -8.25 2.24
N ARG A 81 -34.69 -7.73 1.45
CA ARG A 81 -35.65 -6.71 1.93
C ARG A 81 -36.43 -7.18 3.16
N ALA A 82 -36.70 -8.48 3.25
CA ALA A 82 -37.37 -9.09 4.39
C ALA A 82 -36.59 -8.91 5.72
N TRP A 83 -35.29 -8.62 5.66
CA TRP A 83 -34.41 -8.42 6.83
C TRP A 83 -34.06 -6.94 7.05
N GLY A 84 -34.73 -6.01 6.35
CA GLY A 84 -34.55 -4.57 6.52
C GLY A 84 -33.30 -3.97 5.86
N LEU A 85 -32.61 -4.74 5.01
CA LEU A 85 -31.45 -4.27 4.25
C LEU A 85 -31.90 -3.31 3.14
N ARG A 86 -31.15 -2.22 2.97
CA ARG A 86 -31.36 -1.21 1.92
C ARG A 86 -30.18 -1.22 0.96
N ARG A 87 -30.40 -0.77 -0.28
CA ARG A 87 -29.33 -0.65 -1.29
C ARG A 87 -28.14 0.22 -0.83
N ARG A 88 -28.41 1.24 -0.01
CA ARG A 88 -27.36 2.09 0.59
C ARG A 88 -26.41 1.31 1.50
N ASP A 89 -26.92 0.25 2.15
CA ASP A 89 -26.13 -0.57 3.06
C ASP A 89 -25.16 -1.45 2.27
N ALA A 90 -25.59 -1.95 1.10
CA ALA A 90 -24.73 -2.67 0.17
C ALA A 90 -23.60 -1.79 -0.39
N LEU A 91 -23.90 -0.53 -0.74
CA LEU A 91 -22.86 0.43 -1.15
C LEU A 91 -21.86 0.67 -0.02
N GLY A 92 -22.34 0.91 1.21
CA GLY A 92 -21.46 1.06 2.38
C GLY A 92 -20.56 -0.15 2.58
N ALA A 93 -21.09 -1.36 2.40
CA ALA A 93 -20.32 -2.60 2.48
C ALA A 93 -19.27 -2.74 1.38
N CYS A 94 -19.59 -2.33 0.15
CA CYS A 94 -18.64 -2.33 -0.94
C CYS A 94 -17.53 -1.30 -0.75
N VAL A 95 -17.84 -0.12 -0.22
CA VAL A 95 -16.84 0.91 0.09
C VAL A 95 -15.91 0.44 1.20
N LEU A 96 -16.44 -0.18 2.27
CA LEU A 96 -15.61 -0.77 3.32
C LEU A 96 -14.71 -1.87 2.74
N SER A 97 -15.28 -2.78 1.94
CA SER A 97 -14.52 -3.83 1.26
C SER A 97 -13.41 -3.26 0.38
N LEU A 98 -13.69 -2.24 -0.43
CA LEU A 98 -12.70 -1.56 -1.27
C LEU A 98 -11.56 -0.98 -0.44
N ALA A 99 -11.88 -0.26 0.65
CA ALA A 99 -10.90 0.39 1.50
C ALA A 99 -9.97 -0.62 2.22
N LEU A 100 -10.54 -1.71 2.73
CA LEU A 100 -9.78 -2.78 3.37
C LEU A 100 -8.91 -3.54 2.36
N ASN A 101 -9.45 -3.88 1.20
CA ASN A 101 -8.70 -4.56 0.14
C ASN A 101 -7.59 -3.67 -0.43
N LEU A 102 -7.83 -2.38 -0.63
CA LEU A 102 -6.79 -1.42 -1.05
C LEU A 102 -5.67 -1.34 -0.01
N SER A 103 -6.03 -1.20 1.27
CA SER A 103 -5.07 -1.14 2.37
C SER A 103 -4.24 -2.44 2.44
N ALA A 104 -4.90 -3.59 2.39
CA ALA A 104 -4.23 -4.89 2.39
C ALA A 104 -3.31 -5.05 1.18
N PHE A 105 -3.76 -4.65 0.00
CA PHE A 105 -2.96 -4.70 -1.24
C PHE A 105 -1.67 -3.86 -1.14
N VAL A 106 -1.79 -2.63 -0.65
CA VAL A 106 -0.64 -1.73 -0.50
C VAL A 106 0.31 -2.23 0.59
N ILE A 107 -0.22 -2.68 1.73
CA ILE A 107 0.60 -3.10 2.88
C ILE A 107 1.27 -4.45 2.64
N LEU A 108 0.61 -5.39 1.96
CA LEU A 108 1.10 -6.76 1.80
C LEU A 108 1.77 -6.95 0.43
N PRO A 109 1.07 -7.19 -0.70
CA PRO A 109 1.71 -7.40 -2.01
C PRO A 109 2.70 -6.32 -2.42
N VAL A 110 2.31 -5.04 -2.34
CA VAL A 110 3.17 -3.95 -2.84
C VAL A 110 4.42 -3.78 -1.97
N THR A 111 4.28 -3.93 -0.65
CA THR A 111 5.45 -3.91 0.26
C THR A 111 6.35 -5.10 0.02
N VAL A 112 5.81 -6.31 -0.14
CA VAL A 112 6.60 -7.53 -0.41
C VAL A 112 7.41 -7.38 -1.70
N ASP A 113 6.81 -6.88 -2.78
CA ASP A 113 7.51 -6.65 -4.05
C ASP A 113 8.65 -5.64 -3.93
N ARG A 114 8.52 -4.65 -3.03
CA ARG A 114 9.44 -3.50 -2.92
C ARG A 114 10.44 -3.58 -1.77
N SER A 115 10.31 -4.56 -0.87
CA SER A 115 11.08 -4.61 0.37
C SER A 115 12.39 -5.37 0.22
N ILE A 116 13.51 -4.65 0.39
CA ILE A 116 14.84 -5.24 0.52
C ILE A 116 14.91 -6.15 1.76
N SER A 117 14.22 -5.80 2.85
CA SER A 117 14.20 -6.61 4.07
C SER A 117 13.51 -7.96 3.84
N VAL A 118 12.39 -8.00 3.12
CA VAL A 118 11.73 -9.26 2.76
C VAL A 118 12.63 -10.11 1.87
N PHE A 119 13.34 -9.48 0.92
CA PHE A 119 14.34 -10.17 0.12
C PHE A 119 15.45 -10.81 0.99
N LEU A 120 16.07 -10.04 1.90
CA LEU A 120 17.14 -10.55 2.76
C LEU A 120 16.65 -11.69 3.67
N LEU A 121 15.46 -11.57 4.25
CA LEU A 121 14.86 -12.65 5.04
C LEU A 121 14.59 -13.89 4.19
N GLY A 122 14.17 -13.72 2.93
CA GLY A 122 14.01 -14.83 1.99
C GLY A 122 15.33 -15.56 1.72
N GLN A 123 16.44 -14.82 1.60
CA GLN A 123 17.78 -15.40 1.43
C GLN A 123 18.23 -16.14 2.70
N MET A 124 18.00 -15.59 3.88
CA MET A 124 18.31 -16.27 5.15
C MET A 124 17.45 -17.51 5.37
N ALA A 125 16.15 -17.45 5.03
CA ALA A 125 15.24 -18.57 5.15
C ALA A 125 15.58 -19.72 4.19
N ALA A 126 16.15 -19.42 3.02
CA ALA A 126 16.64 -20.42 2.08
C ALA A 126 17.96 -21.08 2.54
N HIS A 127 18.70 -20.42 3.44
CA HIS A 127 20.01 -20.85 3.92
C HIS A 127 20.08 -20.79 5.46
N PRO A 128 19.25 -21.57 6.20
CA PRO A 128 19.06 -21.39 7.63
C PRO A 128 20.29 -21.69 8.48
N GLU A 129 21.20 -22.54 7.99
CA GLU A 129 22.45 -22.91 8.68
C GLU A 129 23.60 -21.93 8.42
N GLU A 130 23.45 -21.00 7.46
CA GLU A 130 24.48 -20.03 7.12
C GLU A 130 24.41 -18.79 8.02
N ARG A 131 25.57 -18.32 8.49
CA ARG A 131 25.67 -17.04 9.20
C ARG A 131 25.66 -15.88 8.22
N PHE A 132 24.65 -15.03 8.32
CA PHE A 132 24.53 -13.83 7.48
C PHE A 132 25.24 -12.63 8.12
N THR A 133 26.51 -12.42 7.79
CA THR A 133 27.25 -11.21 8.19
C THR A 133 26.85 -10.00 7.32
N PRO A 134 27.14 -8.75 7.75
CA PRO A 134 26.90 -7.56 6.93
C PRO A 134 27.55 -7.62 5.54
N GLU A 135 28.76 -8.16 5.44
CA GLU A 135 29.51 -8.30 4.18
C GLU A 135 28.83 -9.32 3.26
N ARG A 136 28.34 -10.42 3.83
CA ARG A 136 27.56 -11.41 3.08
C ARG A 136 26.24 -10.82 2.61
N ALA A 137 25.53 -10.09 3.47
CA ALA A 137 24.29 -9.42 3.12
C ALA A 137 24.48 -8.43 1.97
N ARG A 138 25.55 -7.64 2.01
CA ARG A 138 25.94 -6.73 0.92
C ARG A 138 26.23 -7.50 -0.37
N THR A 139 27.02 -8.56 -0.29
CA THR A 139 27.36 -9.39 -1.46
C THR A 139 26.11 -9.97 -2.11
N VAL A 140 25.18 -10.50 -1.30
CA VAL A 140 23.91 -11.06 -1.80
C VAL A 140 23.02 -9.97 -2.39
N PHE A 141 22.96 -8.79 -1.77
CA PHE A 141 22.25 -7.65 -2.33
C PHE A 141 22.82 -7.25 -3.72
N GLU A 142 24.14 -7.09 -3.84
CA GLU A 142 24.77 -6.68 -5.10
C GLU A 142 24.64 -7.76 -6.18
N THR A 143 24.92 -9.02 -5.85
CA THR A 143 24.95 -10.11 -6.85
C THR A 143 23.56 -10.61 -7.23
N VAL A 144 22.65 -10.75 -6.27
CA VAL A 144 21.32 -11.32 -6.50
C VAL A 144 20.29 -10.22 -6.74
N TYR A 145 20.15 -9.24 -5.83
CA TYR A 145 19.10 -8.22 -5.93
C TYR A 145 19.36 -7.23 -7.07
N LEU A 146 20.58 -6.70 -7.16
CA LEU A 146 20.96 -5.77 -8.24
C LEU A 146 21.36 -6.52 -9.51
N GLY A 147 22.17 -7.56 -9.39
CA GLY A 147 22.66 -8.34 -10.52
C GLY A 147 21.59 -9.23 -11.15
N ALA A 148 21.29 -10.37 -10.53
CA ALA A 148 20.42 -11.40 -11.11
C ALA A 148 18.96 -10.94 -11.29
N PHE A 149 18.40 -10.25 -10.29
CA PHE A 149 17.01 -9.80 -10.32
C PHE A 149 16.82 -8.48 -11.08
N ARG A 150 17.91 -7.78 -11.43
CA ARG A 150 17.87 -6.55 -12.24
C ARG A 150 16.90 -5.50 -11.67
N GLN A 151 16.84 -5.40 -10.33
CA GLN A 151 15.80 -4.62 -9.66
C GLN A 151 15.92 -3.12 -9.98
N MET A 152 17.14 -2.60 -10.18
CA MET A 152 17.34 -1.20 -10.55
C MET A 152 16.75 -0.88 -11.92
N GLU A 153 17.03 -1.72 -12.91
CA GLU A 153 16.50 -1.57 -14.26
C GLU A 153 14.99 -1.67 -14.28
N ARG A 154 14.44 -2.64 -13.53
CA ARG A 154 12.99 -2.74 -13.33
C ARG A 154 12.45 -1.43 -12.74
N ARG A 155 13.01 -0.90 -11.65
CA ARG A 155 12.50 0.35 -11.04
C ARG A 155 12.63 1.55 -11.97
N LEU A 156 13.72 1.68 -12.74
CA LEU A 156 13.87 2.75 -13.72
C LEU A 156 12.82 2.65 -14.83
N SER A 157 12.55 1.44 -15.35
CA SER A 157 11.50 1.23 -16.33
C SER A 157 10.11 1.55 -15.79
N GLU A 158 9.82 1.21 -14.53
CA GLU A 158 8.56 1.56 -13.85
C GLU A 158 8.43 3.08 -13.68
N GLN A 159 9.51 3.78 -13.32
CA GLN A 159 9.51 5.24 -13.22
C GLN A 159 9.34 5.91 -14.59
N GLN A 160 9.91 5.34 -15.65
CA GLN A 160 9.76 5.84 -17.02
C GLN A 160 8.33 5.65 -17.50
N ALA A 161 7.75 4.47 -17.30
CA ALA A 161 6.34 4.20 -17.61
C ALA A 161 5.39 5.08 -16.78
N SER A 162 5.79 5.46 -15.57
CA SER A 162 5.05 6.41 -14.74
C SER A 162 5.25 7.87 -15.17
N GLY A 163 6.16 8.17 -16.10
CA GLY A 163 6.48 9.53 -16.56
C GLY A 163 7.36 10.35 -15.62
N ASN A 164 7.94 9.75 -14.58
CA ASN A 164 8.77 10.44 -13.59
C ASN A 164 10.22 10.61 -14.05
N VAL A 165 10.70 9.72 -14.91
CA VAL A 165 12.02 9.81 -15.55
C VAL A 165 11.89 9.68 -17.05
N ALA A 166 12.80 10.32 -17.77
CA ALA A 166 12.94 10.19 -19.22
C ALA A 166 14.32 9.63 -19.53
N GLN A 167 14.39 8.70 -20.48
CA GLN A 167 15.66 8.19 -20.99
C GLN A 167 16.26 9.19 -21.98
N THR A 168 17.56 9.44 -21.85
CA THR A 168 18.38 10.25 -22.76
C THR A 168 19.47 9.39 -23.38
N ALA A 169 20.29 9.95 -24.28
CA ALA A 169 21.38 9.22 -24.93
C ALA A 169 22.36 8.58 -23.91
N ASP A 170 22.66 9.31 -22.83
CA ASP A 170 23.69 8.93 -21.86
C ASP A 170 23.11 8.50 -20.50
N GLY A 171 21.80 8.29 -20.38
CA GLY A 171 21.20 7.83 -19.11
C GLY A 171 19.75 8.23 -18.90
N TYR A 172 19.42 8.65 -17.68
CA TYR A 172 18.07 9.04 -17.27
C TYR A 172 18.06 10.42 -16.63
N VAL A 173 17.02 11.19 -16.91
CA VAL A 173 16.78 12.51 -16.32
C VAL A 173 15.40 12.57 -15.67
N ILE A 174 15.29 13.31 -14.56
CA ILE A 174 14.01 13.51 -13.89
C ILE A 174 13.12 14.47 -14.69
N THR A 175 11.86 14.11 -14.89
CA THR A 175 10.88 14.94 -15.59
C THR A 175 10.30 16.02 -14.67
N PRO A 176 9.57 17.03 -15.20
CA PRO A 176 8.78 17.95 -14.35
C PRO A 176 7.81 17.23 -13.43
N GLN A 177 7.19 16.14 -13.90
CA GLN A 177 6.30 15.29 -13.10
C GLN A 177 7.07 14.59 -11.97
N GLY A 178 8.22 13.98 -12.27
CA GLY A 178 9.07 13.36 -11.25
C GLY A 178 9.50 14.35 -10.18
N ARG A 179 9.84 15.59 -10.58
CA ARG A 179 10.14 16.67 -9.64
C ARG A 179 8.94 17.05 -8.76
N ALA A 180 7.73 17.05 -9.30
CA ALA A 180 6.53 17.29 -8.49
C ALA A 180 6.26 16.14 -7.52
N PHE A 181 6.42 14.91 -7.99
CA PHE A 181 6.24 13.71 -7.19
C PHE A 181 7.19 13.68 -5.99
N ILE A 182 8.49 13.90 -6.19
CA ILE A 182 9.47 13.87 -5.09
C ILE A 182 9.23 14.99 -4.06
N ARG A 183 8.76 16.18 -4.51
CA ARG A 183 8.33 17.25 -3.58
C ARG A 183 7.14 16.82 -2.74
N PHE A 184 6.15 16.17 -3.35
CA PHE A 184 5.01 15.61 -2.63
C PHE A 184 5.45 14.55 -1.61
N CYS A 185 6.31 13.61 -2.00
CA CYS A 185 6.90 12.64 -1.08
C CYS A 185 7.62 13.33 0.10
N GLY A 186 8.36 14.41 -0.16
CA GLY A 186 9.01 15.20 0.88
C GLY A 186 8.03 15.83 1.87
N LEU A 187 6.86 16.29 1.40
CA LEU A 187 5.80 16.79 2.27
C LEU A 187 5.23 15.69 3.16
N VAL A 188 4.95 14.52 2.59
CA VAL A 188 4.47 13.35 3.34
C VAL A 188 5.50 12.91 4.38
N ALA A 189 6.77 12.77 3.98
CA ALA A 189 7.84 12.35 4.89
C ALA A 189 7.97 13.29 6.10
N ARG A 190 7.90 14.61 5.88
CA ARG A 190 7.90 15.60 6.97
C ARG A 190 6.66 15.50 7.85
N ALA A 191 5.47 15.33 7.26
CA ALA A 191 4.22 15.21 7.99
C ALA A 191 4.24 14.01 8.95
N PHE A 192 4.82 12.89 8.52
CA PHE A 192 4.92 11.66 9.31
C PHE A 192 6.26 11.48 10.03
N ARG A 193 7.16 12.48 9.97
CA ARG A 193 8.52 12.46 10.56
C ARG A 193 9.33 11.20 10.19
N THR A 194 9.28 10.79 8.94
CA THR A 194 10.07 9.66 8.42
C THR A 194 11.46 10.12 7.98
N ASP A 195 12.36 9.16 7.76
CA ASP A 195 13.71 9.44 7.24
C ASP A 195 13.65 10.14 5.86
N THR A 196 14.17 11.37 5.79
CA THR A 196 14.15 12.18 4.55
C THR A 196 15.37 11.96 3.67
N ARG A 197 16.37 11.18 4.09
CA ARG A 197 17.59 10.92 3.28
C ARG A 197 17.28 10.28 1.93
N MET A 198 16.17 9.54 1.84
CA MET A 198 15.70 8.94 0.58
C MET A 198 15.17 9.98 -0.44
N ILE A 199 14.93 11.21 0.00
CA ILE A 199 14.32 12.30 -0.77
C ILE A 199 15.33 13.43 -0.97
N ASP A 200 16.12 13.71 0.08
CA ASP A 200 17.10 14.78 0.11
C ASP A 200 18.48 14.25 -0.32
N ALA A 201 18.72 14.22 -1.63
CA ALA A 201 20.00 13.76 -2.19
C ALA A 201 21.22 14.53 -1.64
N ALA A 202 21.05 15.82 -1.32
CA ALA A 202 22.10 16.65 -0.74
C ALA A 202 22.55 16.19 0.66
N ALA A 203 21.69 15.50 1.41
CA ALA A 203 22.04 14.93 2.71
C ALA A 203 22.81 13.60 2.59
N SER A 204 22.87 13.03 1.38
CA SER A 204 23.47 11.71 1.10
C SER A 204 24.84 11.81 0.42
N ALA A 205 25.30 13.02 0.07
CA ALA A 205 26.66 13.21 -0.39
C ALA A 205 27.63 12.90 0.77
N PRO A 206 28.69 12.10 0.57
CA PRO A 206 29.76 12.01 1.55
C PRO A 206 30.23 13.43 1.83
N SER A 207 30.21 13.86 3.11
CA SER A 207 30.89 15.09 3.50
C SER A 207 32.30 14.96 2.95
N ALA A 208 32.68 15.81 1.99
CA ALA A 208 34.07 15.95 1.62
C ALA A 208 34.86 16.04 2.93
N ALA A 209 35.87 15.19 3.05
CA ALA A 209 36.60 14.91 4.28
C ALA A 209 36.79 16.18 5.12
N ARG A 210 36.23 16.20 6.33
CA ARG A 210 36.82 17.03 7.39
C ARG A 210 38.20 16.44 7.59
N ASP A 211 39.20 17.11 7.02
CA ASP A 211 40.61 16.83 7.24
C ASP A 211 40.86 16.86 8.76
N PRO A 212 41.21 15.72 9.40
CA PRO A 212 41.46 15.68 10.84
C PRO A 212 42.74 16.45 11.23
N GLY A 213 43.45 17.05 10.28
CA GLY A 213 44.74 17.71 10.47
C GLY A 213 44.74 19.24 10.46
N ALA A 214 43.59 19.92 10.34
CA ALA A 214 43.58 21.39 10.41
C ALA A 214 43.74 21.85 11.88
N PRO A 215 44.81 22.58 12.24
CA PRO A 215 44.99 23.05 13.61
C PRO A 215 43.88 24.03 14.00
N ASP A 216 43.24 23.77 15.15
CA ASP A 216 42.24 24.65 15.76
C ASP A 216 42.86 26.03 16.04
N GLY A 217 42.61 26.97 15.14
CA GLY A 217 42.93 28.38 15.30
C GLY A 217 41.96 29.08 16.24
N SER A 218 41.91 28.67 17.52
CA SER A 218 41.25 29.43 18.57
C SER A 218 42.29 29.90 19.59
N ALA A 219 43.00 30.97 19.23
CA ALA A 219 43.79 31.75 20.18
C ALA A 219 42.86 32.30 21.26
N GLY A 220 43.17 31.97 22.52
CA GLY A 220 42.45 32.44 23.68
C GLY A 220 42.52 33.96 23.84
N VAL A 221 41.38 34.57 24.09
CA VAL A 221 41.27 35.91 24.66
C VAL A 221 40.66 35.75 26.04
N VAL A 222 41.49 35.93 27.08
CA VAL A 222 41.06 36.04 28.47
C VAL A 222 40.86 37.53 28.76
N PRO A 223 39.67 37.99 29.20
CA PRO A 223 39.52 39.34 29.70
C PRO A 223 39.99 39.41 31.17
N ARG A 224 40.76 40.46 31.48
CA ARG A 224 40.98 40.98 32.84
C ARG A 224 39.87 41.96 33.20
#